data_AF-A0A0F3NIZ9-F1
#
_entry.id   AF-A0A0F3NIZ9-F1
#
_cell.length_a   1.000
_cell.length_b   1.000
_cell.length_c   1.000
_cell.angle_alpha   90.00
_cell.angle_beta   90.00
_cell.angle_gamma   90.00
#
_symmetry.space_group_name_H-M   'P 1'
#
loop_
_entity.id
_entity.type
_entity.pdbx_description
1 polymer ?
#
loop_
_entity_poly.entity_id
_entity_poly.type
_entity_poly.pdbx_seq_one_letter_code
_entity_poly.pdbx_strand_id
1 'polypeptide(L)'
;MGKRRWRWRESVVILGSVFEKAGVNFSIVHGKLKSDFAAEIPGARESNGEFWASGVSIVAHMCSPFVPAIHMNTRFICTSKSWFGGGIDLTPMYHNDDDTIFFHDALKAMCNKFDAHYYDQFKKNCDEYFYLPHRKEPRGVGGIFYDYLQTGFEKDFAFTRAVGNVF
;
A
#
# COMPACT_ATOMS: atom_id res chain seq x y z
N MET A 1 5.45 26.77 -23.45
CA MET A 1 4.66 25.52 -23.54
C MET A 1 4.29 25.05 -22.14
N GLY A 2 3.02 25.19 -21.74
CA GLY A 2 2.55 24.78 -20.41
C GLY A 2 2.64 23.27 -20.24
N LYS A 3 3.39 22.81 -19.24
CA LYS A 3 3.50 21.40 -18.86
C LYS A 3 2.13 20.91 -18.37
N ARG A 4 1.36 20.26 -19.24
CA ARG A 4 0.11 19.61 -18.86
C ARG A 4 0.45 18.44 -17.92
N ARG A 5 0.31 18.65 -16.61
CA ARG A 5 0.19 17.55 -15.63
C ARG A 5 -1.11 16.84 -15.96
N TRP A 6 -1.02 15.72 -16.64
CA TRP A 6 -2.15 14.82 -16.84
C TRP A 6 -2.25 13.91 -15.63
N ARG A 7 -3.45 13.87 -15.08
CA ARG A 7 -3.78 13.15 -13.86
C ARG A 7 -5.16 12.59 -14.05
N TRP A 8 -5.27 11.28 -14.07
CA TRP A 8 -6.54 10.59 -13.99
C TRP A 8 -6.69 10.08 -12.56
N ARG A 9 -7.82 10.42 -11.93
CA ARG A 9 -8.19 9.87 -10.63
C ARG A 9 -9.67 9.55 -10.62
N GLU A 10 -9.98 8.38 -10.10
CA GLU A 10 -11.33 8.00 -9.73
C GLU A 10 -11.36 7.65 -8.26
N SER A 11 -12.46 8.02 -7.60
CA SER A 11 -12.70 7.77 -6.20
C SER A 11 -14.13 7.28 -6.04
N VAL A 12 -14.30 6.12 -5.42
CA VAL A 12 -15.61 5.58 -5.03
C VAL A 12 -15.71 5.70 -3.52
N VAL A 13 -16.83 6.27 -3.05
CA VAL A 13 -17.18 6.30 -1.63
C VAL A 13 -18.36 5.37 -1.42
N ILE A 14 -18.24 4.48 -0.45
CA ILE A 14 -19.25 3.49 -0.09
C ILE A 14 -19.71 3.81 1.33
N LEU A 15 -21.03 3.97 1.49
CA LEU A 15 -21.72 4.14 2.77
C LEU A 15 -22.83 3.08 2.84
N GLY A 16 -23.11 2.53 4.01
CA GLY A 16 -24.20 1.56 4.15
C GLY A 16 -24.36 1.02 5.57
N SER A 17 -25.12 -0.07 5.70
CA SER A 17 -25.36 -0.73 6.99
C SER A 17 -24.12 -1.44 7.55
N VAL A 18 -23.18 -1.81 6.69
CA VAL A 18 -21.91 -2.47 7.08
C VAL A 18 -20.76 -1.47 7.10
N PHE A 19 -20.62 -0.67 6.04
CA PHE A 19 -19.56 0.34 5.94
C PHE A 19 -20.06 1.68 6.47
N GLU A 20 -19.47 2.14 7.57
CA GLU A 20 -19.66 3.52 8.00
C GLU A 20 -19.11 4.44 6.91
N LYS A 21 -17.90 4.11 6.42
CA LYS A 21 -17.29 4.74 5.25
C LYS A 21 -16.16 3.88 4.69
N ALA A 22 -16.26 3.54 3.42
CA ALA A 22 -15.13 3.02 2.67
C ALA A 22 -14.81 3.92 1.47
N GLY A 23 -13.53 4.10 1.19
CA GLY A 23 -13.04 4.85 0.04
C GLY A 23 -12.11 3.99 -0.80
N VAL A 24 -12.39 3.89 -2.10
CA VAL A 24 -11.55 3.19 -3.08
C VAL A 24 -11.04 4.22 -4.08
N ASN A 25 -9.72 4.37 -4.19
CA ASN A 25 -9.09 5.37 -5.04
C ASN A 25 -8.21 4.73 -6.10
N PHE A 26 -8.38 5.15 -7.36
CA PHE A 26 -7.56 4.75 -8.50
C PHE A 26 -6.74 5.94 -9.00
N SER A 27 -5.43 5.77 -8.96
CA SER A 27 -4.34 6.65 -9.36
C SER A 27 -3.76 6.47 -10.75
N ILE A 28 -3.72 7.46 -11.64
CA ILE A 28 -2.63 7.58 -12.64
C ILE A 28 -2.14 9.03 -12.66
N VAL A 29 -0.85 9.22 -12.40
CA VAL A 29 -0.22 10.55 -12.33
C VAL A 29 1.09 10.51 -13.08
N HIS A 30 1.35 11.51 -13.91
CA HIS A 30 2.68 11.75 -14.43
C HIS A 30 3.01 13.24 -14.44
N GLY A 31 4.29 13.54 -14.51
CA GLY A 31 4.76 14.92 -14.54
C GLY A 31 6.22 15.03 -14.18
N LYS A 32 6.60 16.21 -13.68
CA LYS A 32 7.95 16.51 -13.25
C LYS A 32 7.95 16.90 -11.78
N LEU A 33 8.75 16.20 -10.97
CA LEU A 33 9.01 16.52 -9.58
C LEU A 33 9.77 17.85 -9.48
N LYS A 34 9.57 18.57 -8.37
CA LYS A 34 10.41 19.74 -8.05
C LYS A 34 11.84 19.24 -7.72
N SER A 35 12.85 20.08 -7.97
CA SER A 35 14.27 19.73 -7.80
C SER A 35 14.59 19.09 -6.46
N ASP A 36 14.07 19.70 -5.38
CA ASP A 36 14.40 19.30 -4.01
C ASP A 36 13.81 17.92 -3.71
N PHE A 37 12.59 17.66 -4.18
CA PHE A 37 11.94 16.36 -4.02
C PHE A 37 12.51 15.30 -4.96
N ALA A 38 12.95 15.67 -6.16
CA ALA A 38 13.61 14.75 -7.09
C ALA A 38 14.94 14.22 -6.54
N ALA A 39 15.55 14.88 -5.55
CA ALA A 39 16.76 14.39 -4.89
C ALA A 39 16.52 13.17 -4.00
N GLU A 40 15.30 12.99 -3.50
CA GLU A 40 14.92 11.94 -2.55
C GLU A 40 14.33 10.70 -3.24
N ILE A 41 13.90 10.85 -4.49
CA ILE A 41 13.24 9.79 -5.25
C ILE A 41 14.27 9.06 -6.13
N PRO A 42 14.41 7.72 -5.98
CA PRO A 42 15.33 6.95 -6.82
C PRO A 42 15.09 7.16 -8.30
N GLY A 43 16.16 7.44 -9.04
CA GLY A 43 16.13 7.62 -10.49
C GLY A 43 15.51 8.92 -10.99
N ALA A 44 15.03 9.80 -10.10
CA ALA A 44 14.35 11.03 -10.51
C ALA A 44 15.32 12.10 -11.04
N ARG A 45 16.59 12.15 -10.60
CA ARG A 45 17.56 13.12 -11.14
C ARG A 45 17.93 12.79 -12.58
N GLU A 46 18.16 11.51 -12.83
CA GLU A 46 18.53 10.94 -14.12
C GLU A 46 17.39 11.06 -15.15
N SER A 47 16.13 11.01 -14.70
CA SER A 47 14.96 11.31 -15.53
C SER A 47 14.64 12.81 -15.63
N ASN A 48 15.52 13.70 -15.18
CA ASN A 48 15.28 15.15 -15.16
C ASN A 48 13.97 15.50 -14.41
N GLY A 49 13.71 14.82 -13.31
CA GLY A 49 12.53 14.92 -12.46
C GLY A 49 11.28 14.26 -13.04
N GLU A 50 11.32 13.67 -14.24
CA GLU A 50 10.14 13.06 -14.85
C GLU A 50 9.76 11.76 -14.13
N PHE A 51 8.46 11.58 -13.94
CA PHE A 51 7.91 10.39 -13.31
C PHE A 51 6.53 10.04 -13.88
N TRP A 52 6.19 8.77 -13.74
CA TRP A 52 4.86 8.21 -13.89
C TRP A 52 4.58 7.34 -12.66
N ALA A 53 3.36 7.36 -12.16
CA ALA A 53 2.92 6.51 -11.07
C ALA A 53 1.46 6.12 -11.22
N SER A 54 1.13 4.90 -10.82
CA SER A 54 -0.24 4.43 -10.69
C SER A 54 -0.42 3.65 -9.39
N GLY A 55 -1.65 3.57 -8.92
CA GLY A 55 -1.96 2.73 -7.78
C GLY A 55 -3.43 2.68 -7.41
N VAL A 56 -3.76 1.72 -6.55
CA VAL A 56 -5.05 1.54 -5.91
C VAL A 56 -4.86 1.74 -4.42
N SER A 57 -5.77 2.45 -3.75
CA SER A 57 -5.76 2.60 -2.31
C SER A 57 -7.17 2.50 -1.75
N ILE A 58 -7.33 1.67 -0.74
CA ILE A 58 -8.58 1.40 -0.04
C ILE A 58 -8.39 1.70 1.44
N VAL A 59 -9.35 2.40 2.03
CA VAL A 59 -9.54 2.48 3.49
C VAL A 59 -11.00 2.22 3.76
N ALA A 60 -11.29 1.26 4.64
CA ALA A 60 -12.66 0.92 5.03
C ALA A 60 -12.81 0.97 6.56
N HIS A 61 -13.83 1.71 7.00
CA HIS A 61 -14.31 1.78 8.36
C HIS A 61 -15.71 1.18 8.42
N MET A 62 -15.92 0.23 9.34
CA MET A 62 -17.18 -0.48 9.50
C MET A 62 -18.03 0.15 10.60
N CYS A 63 -19.35 0.03 10.49
CA CYS A 63 -20.29 0.54 11.47
C CYS A 63 -20.16 -0.15 12.84
N SER A 64 -19.86 -1.45 12.83
CA SER A 64 -19.66 -2.23 14.05
C SER A 64 -18.23 -2.07 14.54
N PRO A 65 -18.00 -1.70 15.82
CA PRO A 65 -16.66 -1.59 16.37
C PRO A 65 -15.97 -2.96 16.55
N PHE A 66 -16.74 -4.05 16.46
CA PHE A 66 -16.22 -5.42 16.46
C PHE A 66 -15.68 -5.84 15.09
N VAL A 67 -15.85 -5.03 14.04
CA VAL A 67 -15.27 -5.29 12.72
C VAL A 67 -14.13 -4.31 12.49
N PRO A 68 -12.88 -4.78 12.35
CA PRO A 68 -11.68 -3.95 12.35
C PRO A 68 -11.58 -3.09 11.09
N ALA A 69 -11.16 -1.83 11.22
CA ALA A 69 -10.84 -1.01 10.06
C ALA A 69 -9.67 -1.62 9.27
N ILE A 70 -9.67 -1.48 7.95
CA ILE A 70 -8.66 -2.07 7.08
C ILE A 70 -8.19 -1.09 6.01
N HIS A 71 -6.89 -1.16 5.71
CA HIS A 71 -6.27 -0.39 4.64
C HIS A 71 -5.51 -1.33 3.69
N MET A 72 -5.59 -1.03 2.39
CA MET A 72 -4.76 -1.66 1.36
C MET A 72 -4.26 -0.62 0.36
N ASN A 73 -3.01 -0.77 -0.06
CA ASN A 73 -2.45 -0.01 -1.15
C ASN A 73 -1.61 -0.92 -2.05
N THR A 74 -1.69 -0.69 -3.36
CA THR A 74 -0.74 -1.20 -4.34
C THR A 74 -0.37 -0.07 -5.30
N ARG A 75 0.91 0.10 -5.60
CA ARG A 75 1.40 1.16 -6.49
C ARG A 75 2.59 0.72 -7.32
N PHE A 76 2.73 1.33 -8.48
CA PHE A 76 3.91 1.25 -9.33
C PHE A 76 4.42 2.66 -9.59
N ILE A 77 5.71 2.88 -9.40
CA ILE A 77 6.38 4.17 -9.64
C ILE A 77 7.47 3.94 -10.69
N CYS A 78 7.57 4.86 -11.64
CA CYS A 78 8.53 4.85 -12.72
C CYS A 78 9.17 6.24 -12.89
N THR A 79 10.49 6.30 -12.77
CA THR A 79 11.39 7.41 -13.10
C THR A 79 12.39 6.89 -14.15
N SER A 80 13.70 7.11 -13.99
CA SER A 80 14.72 6.26 -14.64
C SER A 80 14.86 4.89 -13.98
N LYS A 81 14.27 4.71 -12.79
CA LYS A 81 14.12 3.43 -12.08
C LYS A 81 12.64 3.11 -11.92
N SER A 82 12.30 1.86 -11.70
CA SER A 82 10.93 1.47 -11.43
C SER A 82 10.83 0.44 -10.32
N TRP A 83 9.76 0.52 -9.54
CA TRP A 83 9.51 -0.39 -8.44
C TRP A 83 8.03 -0.46 -8.10
N PHE A 84 7.66 -1.56 -7.47
CA PHE A 84 6.37 -1.74 -6.83
C PHE A 84 6.46 -1.39 -5.34
N GLY A 85 5.35 -0.92 -4.81
CA GLY A 85 5.14 -0.74 -3.39
C GLY A 85 3.69 -1.01 -3.03
N GLY A 86 3.42 -1.29 -1.76
CA GLY A 86 2.09 -1.58 -1.31
C GLY A 86 2.05 -2.18 0.09
N GLY A 87 0.91 -2.74 0.42
CA GLY A 87 0.67 -3.36 1.70
C GLY A 87 -0.81 -3.49 2.03
N ILE A 88 -1.07 -4.27 3.06
CA ILE A 88 -2.39 -4.41 3.69
C ILE A 88 -2.14 -4.37 5.18
N ASP A 89 -2.98 -3.66 5.93
CA ASP A 89 -2.88 -3.61 7.38
C ASP A 89 -4.27 -3.51 8.02
N LEU A 90 -4.36 -4.04 9.25
CA LEU A 90 -5.60 -4.19 10.00
C LEU A 90 -5.54 -3.38 11.30
N THR A 91 -6.59 -2.61 11.56
CA THR A 91 -6.72 -1.69 12.70
C THR A 91 -8.00 -2.02 13.49
N PRO A 92 -7.95 -3.01 14.41
CA PRO A 92 -9.07 -3.34 15.28
C PRO A 92 -9.33 -2.27 16.32
N MET A 93 -10.61 -1.99 16.61
CA MET A 93 -11.02 -1.20 17.78
C MET A 93 -11.17 -2.09 19.03
N TYR A 94 -11.59 -3.35 18.85
CA TYR A 94 -11.54 -4.40 19.87
C TYR A 94 -10.60 -5.50 19.42
N HIS A 95 -9.73 -5.95 20.33
CA HIS A 95 -8.82 -7.05 20.06
C HIS A 95 -9.59 -8.37 19.89
N ASN A 96 -9.30 -9.06 18.79
CA ASN A 96 -9.75 -10.41 18.50
C ASN A 96 -8.56 -11.19 17.91
N ASP A 97 -8.10 -12.19 18.65
CA ASP A 97 -6.93 -12.99 18.24
C ASP A 97 -7.24 -13.86 17.02
N ASP A 98 -8.45 -14.39 16.90
CA ASP A 98 -8.86 -15.23 15.77
C ASP A 98 -8.86 -14.43 14.45
N ASP A 99 -9.39 -13.20 14.47
CA ASP A 99 -9.37 -12.31 13.30
C ASP A 99 -7.92 -11.93 12.92
N THR A 100 -7.09 -11.69 13.93
CA THR A 100 -5.68 -11.34 13.73
C THR A 100 -4.90 -12.51 13.12
N ILE A 101 -5.10 -13.73 13.64
CA ILE A 101 -4.48 -14.95 13.12
C ILE A 101 -4.95 -15.21 11.69
N PHE A 102 -6.26 -15.19 11.44
CA PHE A 102 -6.84 -15.39 10.12
C PHE A 102 -6.24 -14.43 9.09
N PHE A 103 -6.17 -13.14 9.43
CA PHE A 103 -5.60 -12.11 8.57
C PHE A 103 -4.12 -12.36 8.25
N HIS A 104 -3.30 -12.60 9.28
CA HIS A 104 -1.86 -12.82 9.09
C HIS A 104 -1.53 -14.15 8.40
N ASP A 105 -2.30 -15.20 8.65
CA ASP A 105 -2.14 -16.49 7.98
C ASP A 105 -2.45 -16.38 6.48
N ALA A 106 -3.47 -15.63 6.09
CA ALA A 106 -3.78 -15.36 4.69
C ALA A 106 -2.63 -14.60 3.99
N LEU A 107 -2.09 -13.56 4.63
CA LEU A 107 -0.95 -12.80 4.11
C LEU A 107 0.31 -13.67 4.00
N LYS A 108 0.60 -14.47 5.03
CA LYS A 108 1.76 -15.37 5.05
C LYS A 108 1.66 -16.44 3.96
N ALA A 109 0.50 -17.08 3.83
CA ALA A 109 0.26 -18.08 2.81
C ALA A 109 0.37 -17.49 1.39
N MET A 110 -0.06 -16.24 1.19
CA MET A 110 0.11 -15.52 -0.08
C MET A 110 1.60 -15.23 -0.35
N CYS A 111 2.31 -14.61 0.61
CA CYS A 111 3.74 -14.28 0.48
C CYS A 111 4.60 -15.51 0.18
N ASN A 112 4.36 -16.63 0.87
CA ASN A 112 5.13 -17.86 0.72
C ASN A 112 5.06 -18.49 -0.69
N LYS A 113 4.07 -18.12 -1.51
CA LYS A 113 3.99 -18.54 -2.92
C LYS A 113 5.01 -17.84 -3.82
N PHE A 114 5.56 -16.70 -3.37
CA PHE A 114 6.49 -15.87 -4.14
C PHE A 114 7.91 -15.93 -3.58
N ASP A 115 8.04 -15.86 -2.26
CA ASP A 115 9.30 -15.95 -1.54
C ASP A 115 9.03 -16.25 -0.05
N ALA A 116 9.77 -17.20 0.53
CA ALA A 116 9.58 -17.60 1.93
C ALA A 116 9.93 -16.48 2.93
N HIS A 117 10.71 -15.47 2.53
CA HIS A 117 11.14 -14.37 3.40
C HIS A 117 10.22 -13.14 3.32
N TYR A 118 9.33 -13.06 2.33
CA TYR A 118 8.51 -11.87 2.10
C TYR A 118 7.59 -11.56 3.28
N TYR A 119 6.95 -12.56 3.88
CA TYR A 119 6.06 -12.30 5.02
C TYR A 119 6.82 -11.68 6.19
N ASP A 120 7.90 -12.32 6.65
CA ASP A 120 8.66 -11.85 7.82
C ASP A 120 9.24 -10.44 7.58
N GLN A 121 9.79 -10.21 6.38
CA GLN A 121 10.33 -8.90 6.01
C GLN A 121 9.24 -7.83 5.96
N PHE A 122 8.15 -8.08 5.23
CA PHE A 122 7.12 -7.07 5.02
C PHE A 122 6.25 -6.86 6.25
N LYS A 123 6.10 -7.87 7.13
CA LYS A 123 5.47 -7.72 8.44
C LYS A 123 6.26 -6.77 9.32
N LYS A 124 7.57 -6.99 9.42
CA LYS A 124 8.46 -6.08 10.17
C LYS A 124 8.38 -4.66 9.63
N ASN A 125 8.46 -4.48 8.32
CA ASN A 125 8.33 -3.16 7.69
C ASN A 125 6.98 -2.51 8.02
N CYS A 126 5.88 -3.28 8.06
CA CYS A 126 4.54 -2.78 8.38
C CYS A 126 4.49 -2.25 9.82
N ASP A 127 5.05 -3.02 10.75
CA ASP A 127 5.10 -2.67 12.17
C ASP A 127 5.90 -1.38 12.41
N GLU A 128 7.04 -1.24 11.73
CA GLU A 128 7.88 -0.04 11.80
C GLU A 128 7.19 1.17 11.16
N TYR A 129 6.56 0.99 10.01
CA TYR A 129 5.94 2.07 9.24
C TYR A 129 4.69 2.65 9.93
N PHE A 130 3.86 1.81 10.54
CA PHE A 130 2.63 2.23 11.23
C PHE A 130 2.76 2.36 12.74
N TYR A 131 3.99 2.47 13.26
CA TYR A 131 4.24 2.84 14.64
C TYR A 131 3.98 4.34 14.86
N LEU A 132 3.39 4.70 16.01
CA LEU A 132 3.11 6.08 16.40
C LEU A 132 4.10 6.52 17.49
N PRO A 133 5.22 7.19 17.17
CA PRO A 133 6.29 7.44 18.13
C PRO A 133 5.87 8.30 19.33
N HIS A 134 4.91 9.21 19.10
CA HIS A 134 4.39 10.10 20.13
C HIS A 134 3.43 9.41 21.12
N ARG A 135 2.87 8.25 20.75
CA ARG A 135 2.02 7.40 21.61
C ARG A 135 2.73 6.15 22.10
N LYS A 136 3.85 5.80 21.47
CA LYS A 136 4.63 4.58 21.74
C LYS A 136 3.80 3.30 21.53
N GLU A 137 2.97 3.28 20.50
CA GLU A 137 2.09 2.16 20.16
C GLU A 137 1.98 1.99 18.63
N PRO A 138 1.71 0.78 18.12
CA PRO A 138 1.34 0.60 16.71
C PRO A 138 -0.07 1.14 16.45
N ARG A 139 -0.35 1.55 15.21
CA ARG A 139 -1.72 1.94 14.80
C ARG A 139 -2.74 0.81 14.93
N GLY A 140 -2.31 -0.43 14.75
CA GLY A 140 -3.16 -1.64 14.73
C GLY A 140 -2.33 -2.90 14.89
N VAL A 141 -2.82 -4.04 14.37
CA VAL A 141 -2.12 -5.34 14.45
C VAL A 141 -1.14 -5.56 13.28
N GLY A 142 -0.88 -4.52 12.51
CA GLY A 142 0.03 -4.53 11.36
C GLY A 142 -0.56 -5.29 10.18
N GLY A 143 0.31 -5.92 9.40
CA GLY A 143 0.00 -6.62 8.16
C GLY A 143 1.27 -6.80 7.35
N ILE A 144 1.27 -6.48 6.06
CA ILE A 144 2.49 -6.42 5.25
C ILE A 144 2.66 -5.02 4.67
N PHE A 145 3.90 -4.54 4.59
CA PHE A 145 4.27 -3.31 3.91
C PHE A 145 5.56 -3.52 3.12
N TYR A 146 5.54 -3.13 1.85
CA TYR A 146 6.69 -3.18 0.96
C TYR A 146 6.80 -1.90 0.16
N ASP A 147 8.04 -1.46 -0.06
CA ASP A 147 8.38 -0.42 -1.01
C ASP A 147 9.71 -0.80 -1.66
N TYR A 148 9.98 -0.19 -2.81
CA TYR A 148 11.18 -0.47 -3.60
C TYR A 148 11.34 -1.95 -3.99
N LEU A 149 10.23 -2.67 -4.21
CA LEU A 149 10.26 -4.03 -4.74
C LEU A 149 10.60 -3.97 -6.25
N GLN A 150 11.80 -4.44 -6.60
CA GLN A 150 12.40 -4.32 -7.94
C GLN A 150 13.23 -5.57 -8.30
N THR A 151 12.69 -6.76 -8.05
CA THR A 151 13.34 -8.04 -8.36
C THR A 151 13.07 -8.54 -9.78
N GLY A 152 12.11 -7.93 -10.47
CA GLY A 152 11.76 -8.19 -11.87
C GLY A 152 10.29 -7.88 -12.12
N PHE A 153 9.98 -7.12 -13.18
CA PHE A 153 8.65 -6.54 -13.38
C PHE A 153 7.52 -7.56 -13.30
N GLU A 154 7.62 -8.67 -14.03
CA GLU A 154 6.58 -9.70 -14.11
C GLU A 154 6.37 -10.39 -12.75
N LYS A 155 7.46 -10.67 -12.02
CA LYS A 155 7.43 -11.30 -10.70
C LYS A 155 6.80 -10.35 -9.68
N ASP A 156 7.27 -9.11 -9.64
CA ASP A 156 6.81 -8.11 -8.67
C ASP A 156 5.38 -7.65 -8.96
N PHE A 157 5.00 -7.56 -10.24
CA PHE A 157 3.62 -7.29 -10.64
C PHE A 157 2.69 -8.45 -10.24
N ALA A 158 3.11 -9.70 -10.44
CA ALA A 158 2.34 -10.87 -10.01
C ALA A 158 2.15 -10.89 -8.49
N PHE A 159 3.18 -10.54 -7.71
CA PHE A 159 3.07 -10.40 -6.25
C PHE A 159 2.13 -9.26 -5.87
N THR A 160 2.29 -8.08 -6.47
CA THR A 160 1.42 -6.91 -6.21
C THR A 160 -0.04 -7.21 -6.52
N ARG A 161 -0.32 -7.95 -7.60
CA ARG A 161 -1.67 -8.43 -7.92
C ARG A 161 -2.19 -9.44 -6.89
N ALA A 162 -1.33 -10.34 -6.39
CA ALA A 162 -1.71 -11.28 -5.34
C ALA A 162 -2.06 -10.57 -4.02
N VAL A 163 -1.36 -9.47 -3.69
CA VAL A 163 -1.73 -8.58 -2.58
C VAL A 163 -3.13 -8.00 -2.82
N GLY A 164 -3.41 -7.49 -4.01
CA GLY A 164 -4.76 -7.01 -4.34
C GLY A 164 -5.85 -8.09 -4.27
N ASN A 165 -5.54 -9.35 -4.55
CA ASN A 165 -6.48 -10.47 -4.55
C ASN A 165 -6.72 -11.10 -3.17
N VAL A 166 -5.80 -10.95 -2.22
CA VAL A 166 -5.94 -11.50 -0.86
C VAL A 166 -6.70 -10.57 0.08
N PHE A 167 -6.75 -9.27 -0.27
CA PHE A 167 -7.64 -8.28 0.34
C PHE A 167 -9.11 -8.58 -0.03
#